data_AF-A0ABD1N1Y7-F1
#
_entry.id   AF-A0ABD1N1Y7-F1
#
_cell.length_a   1.000
_cell.length_b   1.000
_cell.length_c   1.000
_cell.angle_alpha   90.00
_cell.angle_beta   90.00
_cell.angle_gamma   90.00
#
_symmetry.space_group_name_H-M   'P 1'
#
loop_
_entity.id
_entity.type
_entity.pdbx_description
1 polymer ?
#
loop_
_entity_poly.entity_id
_entity_poly.type
_entity_poly.pdbx_seq_one_letter_code
_entity_poly.pdbx_strand_id
1 'polypeptide(L)'
;MQFFFNSNCKKVMGSSLFVVGEIGGNDYGYPLSETTALADLFTYIPQVVSVITSAIRELVDLGAVTLMVPGSLPLGCNPVYLTRFATIDAEEYDQAGCLKWLNMFYGYHNELLQIELNRLRVLYPLTNIIYADYFNAAMQFYNSPQQFGKSILLAFYFIPTSMACK
;
A
#
# COMPACT_ATOMS: atom_id res chain seq x y z
N MET A 1 27.49 -11.44 15.98
CA MET A 1 26.51 -12.25 16.73
C MET A 1 25.75 -13.08 15.71
N GLN A 2 26.10 -14.36 15.59
CA GLN A 2 25.59 -15.25 14.54
C GLN A 2 24.36 -15.97 15.11
N PHE A 3 23.16 -15.54 14.73
CA PHE A 3 21.96 -16.29 15.06
C PHE A 3 22.04 -17.63 14.33
N PHE A 4 22.20 -18.72 15.07
CA PHE A 4 21.99 -20.06 14.55
C PHE A 4 20.51 -20.19 14.15
N PHE A 5 20.19 -19.85 12.91
CA PHE A 5 18.89 -20.13 12.33
C PHE A 5 18.73 -21.65 12.29
N ASN A 6 17.92 -22.20 13.19
CA ASN A 6 17.52 -23.60 13.19
C ASN A 6 17.06 -23.99 11.77
N SER A 7 17.49 -25.14 11.26
CA SER A 7 17.15 -25.62 9.91
C SER A 7 15.65 -25.61 9.64
N ASN A 8 14.84 -25.83 10.68
CA ASN A 8 13.38 -25.72 10.58
C ASN A 8 12.90 -24.30 10.29
N CYS A 9 13.55 -23.27 10.86
CA CYS A 9 13.17 -21.87 10.63
C CYS A 9 13.45 -21.48 9.17
N LYS A 10 14.63 -21.80 8.63
CA LYS A 10 14.92 -21.57 7.20
C LYS A 10 13.93 -22.28 6.27
N LYS A 11 13.52 -23.50 6.61
CA LYS A 11 12.51 -24.24 5.85
C LYS A 11 11.17 -23.52 5.85
N VAL A 12 10.72 -23.04 7.02
CA VAL A 12 9.47 -22.27 7.15
C VAL A 12 9.53 -20.98 6.35
N MET A 13 10.62 -20.21 6.48
CA MET A 13 10.82 -18.97 5.72
C MET A 13 10.78 -19.23 4.20
N GLY A 14 11.47 -20.26 3.73
CA GLY A 14 11.53 -20.59 2.31
C GLY A 14 10.20 -21.11 1.72
N SER A 15 9.31 -21.67 2.54
CA SER A 15 8.00 -22.19 2.10
C SER A 15 6.82 -21.24 2.33
N SER A 16 7.04 -20.10 2.98
CA SER A 16 5.97 -19.14 3.33
C SER A 16 5.83 -18.04 2.30
N LEU A 17 4.61 -17.49 2.19
CA LEU A 17 4.35 -16.21 1.53
C LEU A 17 4.41 -15.10 2.58
N PHE A 18 5.26 -14.11 2.35
CA PHE A 18 5.32 -12.91 3.18
C PHE A 18 4.56 -11.78 2.50
N VAL A 19 3.52 -11.25 3.13
CA VAL A 19 2.85 -10.03 2.69
C VAL A 19 3.51 -8.86 3.42
N VAL A 20 4.23 -8.01 2.68
CA VAL A 20 5.05 -6.92 3.22
C VAL A 20 4.28 -5.61 3.12
N GLY A 21 3.22 -5.46 3.93
CA GLY A 21 2.39 -4.26 3.92
C GLY A 21 1.06 -4.39 4.66
N GLU A 22 0.24 -3.32 4.73
CA GLU A 22 0.51 -1.97 4.19
C GLU A 22 1.41 -1.14 5.12
N ILE A 23 2.66 -0.89 4.68
CA ILE A 23 3.58 0.06 5.32
C ILE A 23 3.39 1.41 4.62
N GLY A 24 3.33 2.51 5.36
CA GLY A 24 3.07 3.85 4.82
C GLY A 24 1.68 4.40 5.10
N GLY A 25 0.69 3.55 5.39
CA GLY A 25 -0.70 3.99 5.61
C GLY A 25 -0.82 5.01 6.75
N ASN A 26 -0.18 4.73 7.89
CA ASN A 26 -0.18 5.65 9.04
C ASN A 26 0.80 6.82 8.84
N ASP A 27 1.92 6.56 8.15
CA ASP A 27 2.98 7.53 7.86
C ASP A 27 2.46 8.71 7.02
N TYR A 28 1.48 8.47 6.15
CA TYR A 28 0.76 9.52 5.42
C TYR A 28 -0.52 9.94 6.13
N GLY A 29 -1.24 8.97 6.71
CA GLY A 29 -2.55 9.18 7.30
C GLY A 29 -2.54 10.16 8.48
N TYR A 30 -1.56 10.07 9.37
CA TYR A 30 -1.43 11.00 10.50
C TYR A 30 -1.13 12.43 10.04
N PRO A 31 -0.11 12.70 9.20
CA PRO A 31 0.12 14.03 8.65
C PRO A 31 -1.08 14.64 7.90
N LEU A 32 -1.79 13.83 7.11
CA LEU A 32 -3.05 14.24 6.45
C LEU A 32 -4.14 14.61 7.47
N SER A 33 -4.10 14.01 8.66
CA SER A 33 -5.03 14.27 9.75
C SER A 33 -4.72 15.53 10.57
N GLU A 34 -3.49 16.05 10.51
CA GLU A 34 -3.01 17.20 11.30
C GLU A 34 -2.86 18.50 10.50
N THR A 35 -3.36 18.58 9.25
CA THR A 35 -3.22 19.74 8.35
C THR A 35 -1.76 20.03 7.95
N THR A 36 -1.02 19.00 7.53
CA THR A 36 0.32 19.14 6.95
C THR A 36 0.25 19.71 5.53
N ALA A 37 1.18 20.59 5.15
CA ALA A 37 1.27 21.08 3.78
C ALA A 37 1.60 19.93 2.81
N LEU A 38 0.97 19.92 1.62
CA LEU A 38 1.15 18.85 0.65
C LEU A 38 2.62 18.62 0.28
N ALA A 39 3.41 19.69 0.14
CA ALA A 39 4.83 19.60 -0.17
C ALA A 39 5.61 18.79 0.87
N ASP A 40 5.25 18.90 2.14
CA ASP A 40 5.91 18.17 3.21
C ASP A 40 5.60 16.67 3.10
N LEU A 41 4.36 16.29 2.75
CA LEU A 41 3.97 14.88 2.57
C LEU A 41 4.82 14.16 1.52
N PHE A 42 5.15 14.83 0.40
CA PHE A 42 5.99 14.23 -0.64
C PHE A 42 7.40 13.87 -0.15
N THR A 43 7.90 14.54 0.90
CA THR A 43 9.21 14.22 1.49
C THR A 43 9.22 12.90 2.27
N TYR A 44 8.04 12.39 2.67
CA TYR A 44 7.90 11.11 3.38
C TYR A 44 7.98 9.93 2.40
N ILE A 45 7.55 10.11 1.15
CA ILE A 45 7.45 9.00 0.18
C ILE A 45 8.77 8.23 0.02
N PRO A 46 9.93 8.86 -0.25
CA PRO A 46 11.19 8.13 -0.37
C PRO A 46 11.59 7.41 0.91
N GLN A 47 11.26 7.97 2.07
CA GLN A 47 11.57 7.37 3.38
C GLN A 47 10.73 6.11 3.62
N VAL A 48 9.43 6.18 3.36
CA VAL A 48 8.52 5.05 3.48
C VAL A 48 8.90 3.92 2.50
N VAL A 49 9.18 4.26 1.24
CA VAL A 49 9.66 3.27 0.25
C VAL A 49 10.98 2.64 0.72
N SER A 50 11.90 3.43 1.28
CA SER A 50 13.14 2.91 1.85
C SER A 50 12.87 1.91 2.98
N VAL A 51 11.94 2.19 3.89
CA VAL A 51 11.57 1.26 4.97
C VAL A 51 10.99 -0.04 4.42
N ILE A 52 10.11 0.03 3.42
CA ILE A 52 9.57 -1.18 2.74
C ILE A 52 10.71 -2.01 2.15
N THR A 53 11.63 -1.37 1.40
CA THR A 53 12.73 -2.08 0.76
C THR A 53 13.70 -2.68 1.77
N SER A 54 13.95 -2.01 2.91
CA SER A 54 14.75 -2.56 4.00
C SER A 54 14.10 -3.79 4.61
N ALA A 55 12.79 -3.75 4.90
CA ALA A 55 12.07 -4.92 5.42
C ALA A 55 12.13 -6.12 4.45
N ILE A 56 12.04 -5.88 3.14
CA ILE A 56 12.22 -6.93 2.14
C ILE A 56 13.62 -7.54 2.21
N ARG A 57 14.67 -6.72 2.27
CA ARG A 57 16.06 -7.20 2.37
C ARG A 57 16.26 -8.06 3.62
N GLU A 58 15.75 -7.61 4.77
CA GLU A 58 15.82 -8.38 6.02
C GLU A 58 15.10 -9.73 5.90
N LEU A 59 13.90 -9.76 5.34
CA LEU A 59 13.17 -11.02 5.13
C LEU A 59 13.92 -11.98 4.20
N VAL A 60 14.55 -11.46 3.15
CA VAL A 60 15.39 -12.26 2.24
C VAL A 60 16.61 -12.80 2.96
N ASP A 61 17.30 -12.00 3.77
CA ASP A 61 18.47 -12.42 4.57
C ASP A 61 18.09 -13.51 5.59
N LEU A 62 16.84 -13.50 6.06
CA LEU A 62 16.26 -14.51 6.94
C LEU A 62 15.82 -15.79 6.19
N GLY A 63 15.86 -15.79 4.85
CA GLY A 63 15.55 -16.94 4.00
C GLY A 63 14.16 -16.94 3.37
N ALA A 64 13.45 -15.81 3.34
CA ALA A 64 12.20 -15.70 2.61
C ALA A 64 12.43 -15.79 1.10
N VAL A 65 11.63 -16.62 0.43
CA VAL A 65 11.72 -16.85 -1.02
C VAL A 65 10.55 -16.22 -1.78
N THR A 66 9.37 -16.08 -1.17
CA THR A 66 8.20 -15.48 -1.83
C THR A 66 7.67 -14.31 -1.02
N LEU A 67 7.71 -13.12 -1.60
CA LEU A 67 7.22 -11.89 -0.98
C LEU A 67 6.18 -11.22 -1.88
N MET A 68 5.03 -10.87 -1.34
CA MET A 68 4.03 -10.02 -1.97
C MET A 68 4.07 -8.64 -1.33
N VAL A 69 4.25 -7.62 -2.15
CA VAL A 69 4.33 -6.23 -1.72
C VAL A 69 3.14 -5.48 -2.32
N PRO A 70 2.13 -5.13 -1.51
CA PRO A 70 1.02 -4.33 -1.99
C PRO A 70 1.47 -2.89 -2.24
N GLY A 71 1.05 -2.31 -3.35
CA GLY A 71 1.02 -0.86 -3.51
C GLY A 71 -0.08 -0.24 -2.65
N SER A 72 0.01 1.05 -2.39
CA SER A 72 -1.04 1.81 -1.72
C SER A 72 -2.33 1.84 -2.53
N LEU A 73 -3.46 1.82 -1.83
CA LEU A 73 -4.80 2.03 -2.37
C LEU A 73 -5.01 3.45 -2.95
N PRO A 74 -6.04 3.67 -3.80
CA PRO A 74 -6.37 4.99 -4.33
C PRO A 74 -7.12 5.80 -3.26
N LEU A 75 -6.39 6.33 -2.29
CA LEU A 75 -7.01 6.99 -1.14
C LEU A 75 -7.66 8.34 -1.46
N GLY A 76 -7.53 8.88 -2.68
CA GLY A 76 -8.40 9.94 -3.17
C GLY A 76 -9.87 9.55 -3.22
N CYS A 77 -10.18 8.25 -3.28
CA CYS A 77 -11.54 7.70 -3.21
C CYS A 77 -11.98 7.39 -1.77
N ASN A 78 -11.12 7.60 -0.77
CA ASN A 78 -11.43 7.26 0.61
C ASN A 78 -12.46 8.27 1.19
N PRO A 79 -13.55 7.79 1.83
CA PRO A 79 -14.62 8.66 2.32
C PRO A 79 -14.19 9.68 3.38
N VAL A 80 -13.23 9.31 4.23
CA VAL A 80 -12.69 10.20 5.27
C VAL A 80 -11.96 11.37 4.61
N TYR A 81 -11.15 11.10 3.58
CA TYR A 81 -10.44 12.14 2.84
C TYR A 81 -11.37 12.95 1.92
N LEU A 82 -12.35 12.32 1.28
CA LEU A 82 -13.37 13.02 0.50
C LEU A 82 -14.17 14.00 1.34
N THR A 83 -14.52 13.62 2.57
CA THR A 83 -15.24 14.50 3.51
C THR A 83 -14.34 15.63 4.00
N ARG A 84 -13.11 15.32 4.36
CA ARG A 84 -12.16 16.28 4.95
C ARG A 84 -11.67 17.32 3.96
N PHE A 85 -11.36 16.89 2.73
CA PHE A 85 -10.83 17.73 1.66
C PHE A 85 -11.91 18.06 0.62
N ALA A 86 -13.18 18.07 1.04
CA ALA A 86 -14.29 18.43 0.18
C ALA A 86 -14.13 19.85 -0.37
N THR A 87 -14.34 20.02 -1.67
CA THR A 87 -14.31 21.32 -2.35
C THR A 87 -15.49 21.44 -3.31
N ILE A 88 -15.87 22.68 -3.61
CA ILE A 88 -16.90 22.99 -4.62
C ILE A 88 -16.36 22.91 -6.05
N ASP A 89 -15.03 22.87 -6.19
CA ASP A 89 -14.39 22.75 -7.49
C ASP A 89 -14.50 21.32 -8.02
N ALA A 90 -15.37 21.13 -9.02
CA ALA A 90 -15.57 19.84 -9.64
C ALA A 90 -14.31 19.36 -10.41
N GLU A 91 -13.39 20.26 -10.79
CA GLU A 91 -12.17 19.90 -11.51
C GLU A 91 -11.16 19.15 -10.62
N GLU A 92 -11.27 19.24 -9.29
CA GLU A 92 -10.43 18.51 -8.33
C GLU A 92 -10.78 17.01 -8.24
N TYR A 93 -11.94 16.61 -8.79
CA TYR A 93 -12.42 15.24 -8.79
C TYR A 93 -12.29 14.59 -10.16
N ASP A 94 -11.99 13.29 -10.19
CA ASP A 94 -12.06 12.48 -11.39
C ASP A 94 -13.49 12.00 -11.71
N GLN A 95 -13.64 11.23 -12.79
CA GLN A 95 -14.95 10.74 -13.23
C GLN A 95 -15.62 9.78 -12.23
N ALA A 96 -14.84 9.16 -11.34
CA ALA A 96 -15.34 8.29 -10.28
C ALA A 96 -15.64 9.07 -8.98
N GLY A 97 -15.39 10.38 -8.95
CA GLY A 97 -15.60 11.23 -7.79
C GLY A 97 -14.45 11.18 -6.77
N CYS A 98 -13.28 10.69 -7.17
CA CYS A 98 -12.11 10.64 -6.30
C CYS A 98 -11.25 11.90 -6.43
N LEU A 99 -10.59 12.33 -5.34
CA LEU A 99 -9.67 13.48 -5.35
C LEU A 99 -8.42 13.17 -6.19
N LYS A 100 -8.19 13.95 -7.25
CA LYS A 100 -7.09 13.74 -8.20
C LYS A 100 -5.72 13.92 -7.55
N TRP A 101 -5.52 14.99 -6.79
CA TRP A 101 -4.22 15.30 -6.18
C TRP A 101 -3.79 14.19 -5.20
N LEU A 102 -4.74 13.61 -4.45
CA LEU A 102 -4.44 12.57 -3.47
C LEU A 102 -4.16 11.23 -4.17
N ASN A 103 -4.94 10.89 -5.21
CA ASN A 103 -4.64 9.73 -6.05
C ASN A 103 -3.28 9.87 -6.78
N MET A 104 -2.90 11.08 -7.19
CA MET A 104 -1.58 11.36 -7.76
C MET A 104 -0.47 11.13 -6.73
N PHE A 105 -0.65 11.58 -5.49
CA PHE A 105 0.30 11.35 -4.40
C PHE A 105 0.55 9.86 -4.14
N TYR A 106 -0.51 9.06 -3.96
CA TYR A 106 -0.38 7.61 -3.75
C TYR A 106 0.10 6.87 -5.01
N GLY A 107 -0.25 7.36 -6.20
CA GLY A 107 0.29 6.88 -7.47
C GLY A 107 1.81 7.06 -7.56
N TYR A 108 2.32 8.22 -7.14
CA TYR A 108 3.76 8.49 -7.13
C TYR A 108 4.52 7.60 -6.13
N HIS A 109 3.93 7.33 -4.96
CA HIS A 109 4.48 6.33 -4.03
C HIS A 109 4.58 4.95 -4.70
N ASN A 110 3.52 4.50 -5.37
CA ASN A 110 3.48 3.21 -6.05
C ASN A 110 4.46 3.10 -7.22
N GLU A 111 4.70 4.20 -7.95
CA GLU A 111 5.70 4.25 -9.01
C GLU A 111 7.12 4.06 -8.45
N LEU A 112 7.48 4.83 -7.41
CA LEU A 112 8.79 4.69 -6.75
C LEU A 112 8.97 3.31 -6.12
N LEU A 113 7.92 2.77 -5.49
CA LEU A 113 7.95 1.42 -4.95
C LEU A 113 8.26 0.39 -6.05
N GLN A 114 7.55 0.43 -7.18
CA GLN A 114 7.80 -0.49 -8.30
C GLN A 114 9.23 -0.38 -8.86
N ILE A 115 9.78 0.83 -8.96
CA ILE A 115 11.19 1.04 -9.36
C ILE A 115 12.13 0.31 -8.40
N GLU A 116 11.95 0.46 -7.10
CA GLU A 116 12.80 -0.19 -6.11
C GLU A 116 12.59 -1.71 -6.04
N LEU A 117 11.36 -2.20 -6.19
CA LEU A 117 11.09 -3.63 -6.30
C LEU A 117 11.77 -4.25 -7.53
N ASN A 118 11.79 -3.55 -8.66
CA ASN A 118 12.54 -3.98 -9.84
C ASN A 118 14.05 -4.06 -9.57
N ARG A 119 14.62 -3.10 -8.84
CA ARG A 119 16.02 -3.17 -8.40
C ARG A 119 16.27 -4.37 -7.49
N LEU A 120 15.39 -4.63 -6.53
CA LEU A 120 15.50 -5.78 -5.62
C LEU A 120 15.41 -7.12 -6.35
N ARG A 121 14.55 -7.25 -7.37
CA ARG A 121 14.46 -8.46 -8.20
C ARG A 121 15.78 -8.78 -8.91
N VAL A 122 16.53 -7.76 -9.33
CA VAL A 122 17.87 -7.92 -9.93
C VAL A 122 18.89 -8.36 -8.87
N LEU A 123 18.82 -7.79 -7.66
CA LEU A 123 19.72 -8.11 -6.56
C LEU A 123 19.48 -9.49 -5.94
N TYR A 124 18.23 -9.97 -5.96
CA TYR A 124 17.80 -11.22 -5.33
C TYR A 124 17.09 -12.13 -6.36
N PRO A 125 17.82 -12.67 -7.36
CA PRO A 125 17.22 -13.42 -8.47
C PRO A 125 16.57 -14.76 -8.06
N LEU A 126 16.88 -15.26 -6.86
CA LEU A 126 16.27 -16.48 -6.29
C LEU A 126 15.03 -16.19 -5.46
N THR A 127 14.67 -14.92 -5.27
CA THR A 127 13.52 -14.47 -4.49
C THR A 127 12.42 -14.00 -5.43
N ASN A 128 11.23 -14.58 -5.31
CA ASN A 128 10.04 -14.15 -6.02
C ASN A 128 9.40 -12.95 -5.31
N ILE A 129 9.70 -11.74 -5.77
CA ILE A 129 9.13 -10.48 -5.27
C ILE A 129 7.96 -10.09 -6.18
N ILE A 130 6.75 -10.20 -5.68
CA ILE A 130 5.49 -9.94 -6.39
C ILE A 130 5.00 -8.55 -5.99
N TYR A 131 4.69 -7.70 -6.97
CA TYR A 131 3.97 -6.45 -6.72
C TYR A 131 2.47 -6.71 -6.84
N ALA A 132 1.69 -6.33 -5.83
CA ALA A 132 0.24 -6.40 -5.87
C ALA A 132 -0.33 -4.99 -6.11
N ASP A 133 -0.89 -4.79 -7.31
CA ASP A 133 -1.44 -3.51 -7.74
C ASP A 133 -2.83 -3.24 -7.14
N TYR A 134 -2.85 -2.99 -5.84
CA TYR A 134 -4.07 -2.68 -5.11
C TYR A 134 -4.73 -1.40 -5.63
N PHE A 135 -3.93 -0.43 -6.11
CA PHE A 135 -4.44 0.81 -6.66
C PHE A 135 -5.39 0.55 -7.83
N ASN A 136 -4.90 -0.10 -8.90
CA ASN A 136 -5.70 -0.34 -10.09
C ASN A 136 -6.76 -1.41 -9.87
N ALA A 137 -6.51 -2.40 -9.00
CA ALA A 137 -7.54 -3.35 -8.60
C ALA A 137 -8.73 -2.64 -7.91
N ALA A 138 -8.45 -1.71 -6.99
CA ALA A 138 -9.49 -0.96 -6.31
C ALA A 138 -10.21 0.04 -7.23
N MET A 139 -9.47 0.72 -8.11
CA MET A 139 -10.06 1.66 -9.09
C MET A 139 -11.11 1.00 -10.00
N GLN A 140 -11.05 -0.30 -10.26
CA GLN A 140 -12.10 -0.99 -11.02
C GLN A 140 -13.47 -0.92 -10.30
N PHE A 141 -13.49 -0.99 -8.98
CA PHE A 141 -14.73 -0.87 -8.21
C PHE A 141 -15.32 0.55 -8.29
N TYR A 142 -14.46 1.56 -8.23
CA TYR A 142 -14.87 2.97 -8.31
C TYR A 142 -15.33 3.36 -9.72
N ASN A 143 -14.65 2.88 -10.75
CA ASN A 143 -14.97 3.18 -12.15
C ASN A 143 -16.18 2.39 -12.68
N SER A 144 -16.52 1.25 -12.08
CA SER A 144 -17.59 0.37 -12.59
C SER A 144 -18.47 -0.21 -11.47
N PRO A 145 -19.05 0.62 -10.59
CA PRO A 145 -19.77 0.15 -9.39
C PRO A 145 -21.01 -0.70 -9.73
N GLN A 146 -21.57 -0.53 -10.92
CA GLN A 146 -22.71 -1.34 -11.39
C GLN A 146 -22.33 -2.79 -11.67
N GLN A 147 -21.09 -3.07 -12.09
CA GLN A 147 -20.61 -4.41 -12.40
C GLN A 147 -20.29 -5.22 -11.13
N PHE A 148 -19.84 -4.54 -10.09
CA PHE A 148 -19.40 -5.14 -8.83
C PHE A 148 -20.44 -5.05 -7.70
N GLY A 149 -21.56 -4.37 -7.96
CA GLY A 149 -22.64 -4.15 -6.99
C GLY A 149 -22.42 -2.91 -6.12
N LYS A 150 -23.48 -2.10 -5.94
CA LYS A 150 -23.42 -0.82 -5.22
C LYS A 150 -22.94 -0.94 -3.76
N SER A 151 -23.07 -2.12 -3.15
CA SER A 151 -22.66 -2.38 -1.76
C SER A 151 -21.15 -2.56 -1.58
N ILE A 152 -20.37 -2.81 -2.63
CA ILE A 152 -18.90 -2.94 -2.52
C ILE A 152 -18.24 -1.60 -2.23
N LEU A 153 -18.84 -0.49 -2.71
CA LEU A 153 -18.41 0.84 -2.29
C LEU A 153 -18.42 0.91 -0.76
N LEU A 154 -19.48 0.44 -0.08
CA LEU A 154 -19.58 0.39 1.38
C LEU A 154 -18.57 -0.53 2.09
N ALA A 155 -17.95 -1.49 1.41
CA ALA A 155 -16.98 -2.41 2.04
C ALA A 155 -15.66 -1.72 2.41
N PHE A 156 -15.26 -0.67 1.69
CA PHE A 156 -14.13 0.18 2.09
C PHE A 156 -14.47 1.12 3.27
N TYR A 157 -15.73 1.15 3.73
CA TYR A 157 -16.21 2.01 4.82
C TYR A 157 -16.24 1.29 6.16
N PHE A 158 -16.11 -0.05 6.20
CA PHE A 158 -16.15 -0.82 7.43
C PHE A 158 -14.77 -1.41 7.75
N ILE A 159 -14.03 -0.74 8.64
CA ILE A 159 -13.26 -1.50 9.64
C ILE A 159 -14.34 -2.25 10.42
N PRO A 160 -14.39 -3.59 10.44
CA PRO A 160 -15.33 -4.27 11.29
C PRO A 160 -14.92 -3.95 12.74
N THR A 161 -15.62 -3.03 13.39
CA THR A 161 -15.52 -2.83 14.85
C THR A 161 -16.20 -3.97 15.62
N SER A 162 -16.40 -5.14 15.01
CA SER A 162 -16.91 -6.32 15.69
C SER A 162 -16.43 -7.61 15.02
N MET A 163 -15.18 -7.96 15.27
CA MET A 163 -14.83 -9.35 15.57
C MET A 163 -14.31 -9.40 17.00
N ALA A 164 -15.19 -9.12 17.95
CA ALA A 164 -15.05 -9.69 19.27
C ALA A 164 -15.44 -11.17 19.15
N CYS A 165 -14.46 -12.07 19.30
CA CYS A 165 -14.75 -13.46 19.55
C CYS A 165 -15.63 -13.56 20.81
N LYS A 166 -16.80 -14.18 20.67
CA LYS A 166 -17.32 -15.05 21.72
C LYS A 166 -16.77 -16.45 21.46
#